data_AF-A0A945U577-F1
#
_entry.id   AF-A0A945U577-F1
#
_cell.length_a   1.000
_cell.length_b   1.000
_cell.length_c   1.000
_cell.angle_alpha   90.00
_cell.angle_beta   90.00
_cell.angle_gamma   90.00
#
_symmetry.space_group_name_H-M   'P 1'
#
loop_
_entity.id
_entity.type
_entity.pdbx_description
1 polymer ?
#
loop_
_entity_poly.entity_id
_entity_poly.type
_entity_poly.pdbx_seq_one_letter_code
_entity_poly.pdbx_strand_id
1 'polypeptide(L)'
;MEKNDQILLQLIYMFHTSAMQGLGKVADPTGQISRNLDYVSQTIDLLEMLSVKTKGNTTEEIEKTIVQMVSELKLNYVDEKNKKVEDTKEEKKENGTDKK
;
A
#
# COMPACT_ATOMS: atom_id res chain seq x y z
N MET A 1 11.04 -20.79 14.36
CA MET A 1 9.82 -20.47 13.59
C MET A 1 9.42 -21.71 12.84
N GLU A 2 8.14 -22.07 12.91
CA GLU A 2 7.57 -23.15 12.12
C GLU A 2 7.58 -22.79 10.63
N LYS A 3 7.55 -23.79 9.74
CA LYS A 3 7.51 -23.53 8.28
C LYS A 3 6.32 -22.65 7.87
N ASN A 4 5.17 -22.83 8.53
CA ASN A 4 3.96 -22.05 8.26
C ASN A 4 4.13 -20.57 8.63
N ASP A 5 4.84 -20.28 9.73
CA ASP A 5 5.16 -18.92 10.16
C ASP A 5 6.04 -18.20 9.13
N GLN A 6 7.03 -18.91 8.59
CA GLN A 6 7.93 -18.37 7.57
C GLN A 6 7.17 -18.04 6.27
N ILE A 7 6.29 -18.95 5.83
CA ILE A 7 5.48 -18.74 4.61
C ILE A 7 4.48 -17.61 4.82
N LEU A 8 3.88 -17.50 6.02
CA LEU A 8 3.00 -16.40 6.36
C LEU A 8 3.73 -15.05 6.31
N LEU A 9 4.91 -14.96 6.93
CA LEU A 9 5.75 -13.77 6.83
C LEU A 9 6.06 -13.40 5.39
N GLN A 10 6.48 -14.35 4.57
CA GLN A 10 6.74 -14.12 3.15
C GLN A 10 5.50 -13.57 2.43
N LEU A 11 4.31 -14.11 2.69
CA LEU A 11 3.06 -13.63 2.11
C LEU A 11 2.77 -12.17 2.51
N ILE A 12 2.97 -11.84 3.79
CA ILE A 12 2.78 -10.47 4.31
C ILE A 12 3.74 -9.50 3.60
N TYR A 13 5.03 -9.87 3.47
CA TYR A 13 6.02 -9.07 2.76
C TYR A 13 5.67 -8.87 1.27
N MET A 14 5.13 -9.89 0.60
CA MET A 14 4.69 -9.78 -0.78
C MET A 14 3.56 -8.75 -0.94
N PHE A 15 2.55 -8.79 -0.07
CA PHE A 15 1.46 -7.81 -0.10
C PHE A 15 1.93 -6.40 0.27
N HIS A 16 2.80 -6.27 1.27
CA HIS A 16 3.37 -4.97 1.64
C HIS A 16 4.15 -4.35 0.47
N THR A 17 5.04 -5.13 -0.16
CA THR A 17 5.81 -4.68 -1.32
C THR A 17 4.89 -4.25 -2.46
N SER A 18 3.84 -5.03 -2.74
CA SER A 18 2.90 -4.72 -3.81
C SER A 18 2.08 -3.45 -3.53
N ALA A 19 1.67 -3.23 -2.27
CA ALA A 19 1.03 -1.98 -1.86
C ALA A 19 1.99 -0.78 -1.99
N MET A 20 3.28 -0.94 -1.65
CA MET A 20 4.30 0.10 -1.83
C MET A 20 4.54 0.43 -3.31
N GLN A 21 4.47 -0.56 -4.20
CA GLN A 21 4.46 -0.35 -5.64
C GLN A 21 3.23 0.42 -6.09
N GLY A 22 2.03 0.03 -5.62
CA GLY A 22 0.77 0.72 -5.93
C GLY A 22 0.69 2.15 -5.38
N LEU A 23 1.47 2.47 -4.34
CA LEU A 23 1.66 3.84 -3.85
C LEU A 23 2.56 4.68 -4.76
N GLY A 24 3.20 4.09 -5.77
CA GLY A 24 4.19 4.74 -6.62
C GLY A 24 5.53 5.00 -5.92
N LYS A 25 5.79 4.38 -4.76
CA LYS A 25 7.05 4.55 -4.01
C LYS A 25 8.16 3.61 -4.48
N VAL A 26 7.78 2.52 -5.16
CA VAL A 26 8.68 1.49 -5.67
C VAL A 26 8.29 1.20 -7.12
N ALA A 27 9.27 1.12 -8.01
CA ALA A 27 9.01 0.69 -9.38
C ALA A 27 8.63 -0.81 -9.40
N ASP A 28 7.71 -1.18 -10.27
CA ASP A 28 7.43 -2.58 -10.53
C ASP A 28 8.64 -3.25 -11.23
N PRO A 29 8.67 -4.60 -11.38
CA PRO A 29 9.76 -5.29 -12.07
C PRO A 29 9.93 -4.89 -13.55
N THR A 30 8.95 -4.21 -14.15
CA THR A 30 9.03 -3.67 -15.51
C THR A 30 9.61 -2.25 -15.55
N GLY A 31 9.88 -1.66 -14.38
CA GLY A 31 10.39 -0.31 -14.22
C GLY A 31 9.29 0.76 -14.22
N GLN A 32 8.01 0.38 -14.25
CA GLN A 32 6.90 1.32 -14.22
C GLN A 32 6.55 1.70 -12.78
N ILE A 33 6.41 3.01 -12.56
CA ILE A 33 5.85 3.55 -11.33
C ILE A 33 4.36 3.73 -11.56
N SER A 34 3.56 2.83 -11.00
CA SER A 34 2.09 2.91 -11.07
C SER A 34 1.53 3.44 -9.76
N ARG A 35 0.61 4.40 -9.83
CA ARG A 35 -0.07 4.94 -8.64
C ARG A 35 -1.54 4.56 -8.70
N ASN A 36 -1.92 3.56 -7.90
CA ASN A 36 -3.27 3.06 -7.80
C ASN A 36 -3.69 2.97 -6.32
N LEU A 37 -4.24 4.08 -5.81
CA LEU A 37 -4.68 4.15 -4.42
C LEU A 37 -5.82 3.18 -4.11
N ASP A 38 -6.70 2.88 -5.06
CA ASP A 38 -7.79 1.93 -4.82
C ASP A 38 -7.25 0.51 -4.59
N TYR A 39 -6.25 0.10 -5.39
CA TYR A 39 -5.52 -1.14 -5.19
C TYR A 39 -4.80 -1.19 -3.84
N VAL A 40 -4.16 -0.10 -3.44
CA VAL A 40 -3.48 0.00 -2.14
C VAL A 40 -4.47 -0.16 -0.99
N SER A 41 -5.64 0.52 -1.07
CA SER A 41 -6.69 0.40 -0.05
C SER A 41 -7.15 -1.04 0.10
N GLN A 42 -7.42 -1.73 -1.01
CA GLN A 42 -7.82 -3.14 -0.98
C GLN A 42 -6.74 -4.05 -0.38
N THR A 43 -5.46 -3.75 -0.66
CA THR A 43 -4.34 -4.53 -0.12
C THR A 43 -4.16 -4.31 1.38
N ILE A 44 -4.39 -3.09 1.86
CA ILE A 44 -4.41 -2.78 3.30
C ILE A 44 -5.54 -3.57 3.98
N ASP A 45 -6.76 -3.56 3.44
CA ASP A 45 -7.90 -4.30 3.99
C ASP A 45 -7.61 -5.81 4.06
N LEU A 46 -6.91 -6.35 3.05
CA LEU A 46 -6.50 -7.75 3.03
C LEU A 46 -5.49 -8.08 4.14
N LEU A 47 -4.48 -7.23 4.34
CA LEU A 47 -3.51 -7.38 5.42
C LEU A 47 -4.16 -7.26 6.81
N GLU A 48 -5.14 -6.37 6.97
CA GLU A 48 -5.93 -6.27 8.20
C GLU A 48 -6.77 -7.54 8.44
N MET A 49 -7.42 -8.05 7.40
CA MET A 49 -8.16 -9.31 7.47
C MET A 49 -7.24 -10.45 7.89
N LEU A 50 -6.04 -10.55 7.29
CA LEU A 50 -5.04 -11.54 7.68
C LEU A 50 -4.68 -11.41 9.16
N SER A 51 -4.37 -10.20 9.63
CA SER A 51 -4.09 -9.95 11.06
C SER A 51 -5.20 -10.47 11.97
N VAL A 52 -6.46 -10.19 11.64
CA VAL A 52 -7.62 -10.62 12.44
C VAL A 52 -7.79 -12.14 12.39
N LYS A 53 -7.60 -12.77 11.23
CA LYS A 53 -7.79 -14.22 11.07
C LYS A 53 -6.64 -15.07 11.61
N THR A 54 -5.43 -14.51 11.68
CA THR A 54 -4.25 -15.22 12.20
C THR A 54 -3.99 -14.95 13.68
N LYS A 55 -4.66 -13.95 14.28
CA LYS A 55 -4.50 -13.60 15.69
C LYS A 55 -4.66 -14.80 16.62
N GLY A 56 -3.70 -14.99 17.52
CA GLY A 56 -3.69 -16.10 18.47
C GLY A 56 -3.27 -17.46 17.88
N ASN A 57 -3.07 -17.54 16.56
CA ASN A 57 -2.53 -18.71 15.86
C ASN A 57 -1.09 -18.50 15.36
N THR A 58 -0.50 -17.33 15.62
CA THR A 58 0.84 -16.95 15.17
C THR A 58 1.69 -16.44 16.32
N THR A 59 3.00 -16.33 16.10
CA THR A 59 3.92 -15.76 17.10
C THR A 59 3.69 -14.25 17.27
N GLU A 60 4.01 -13.72 18.46
CA GLU A 60 3.92 -12.28 18.73
C GLU A 60 4.75 -11.43 17.75
N GLU A 61 5.86 -11.97 17.26
CA GLU A 61 6.72 -11.30 16.29
C GLU A 61 5.99 -11.05 14.96
N ILE A 62 5.26 -12.06 14.48
CA ILE A 62 4.47 -11.96 13.25
C ILE A 62 3.29 -11.01 13.44
N GLU A 63 2.60 -11.11 14.58
CA GLU A 63 1.50 -10.20 14.90
C GLU A 63 1.97 -8.74 14.90
N LYS A 64 3.12 -8.45 15.55
CA LYS A 64 3.73 -7.12 15.56
C LYS A 64 4.12 -6.67 14.15
N THR A 65 4.68 -7.57 13.34
CA THR A 65 5.12 -7.28 11.97
C THR A 65 3.94 -6.86 11.08
N ILE A 66 2.83 -7.62 11.10
CA ILE A 66 1.64 -7.26 10.31
C ILE A 66 1.10 -5.90 10.75
N VAL A 67 0.98 -5.66 12.05
CA VAL A 67 0.45 -4.39 12.58
C VAL A 67 1.34 -3.21 12.16
N GLN A 68 2.66 -3.36 12.23
CA GLN A 68 3.61 -2.33 11.80
C GLN A 68 3.47 -2.04 10.30
N MET A 69 3.44 -3.07 9.46
CA MET A 69 3.31 -2.92 8.01
C MET A 69 1.98 -2.29 7.59
N VAL A 70 0.87 -2.72 8.19
CA VAL A 70 -0.44 -2.10 7.95
C VAL A 70 -0.44 -0.63 8.34
N SER A 71 0.14 -0.29 9.50
CA SER A 71 0.20 1.09 9.99
C SER A 71 1.03 1.97 9.05
N GLU A 72 2.18 1.48 8.61
CA GLU A 72 3.03 2.15 7.62
C GLU A 72 2.27 2.39 6.30
N LEU A 73 1.61 1.36 5.76
CA LEU A 73 0.85 1.48 4.53
C LEU A 73 -0.30 2.48 4.65
N LYS A 74 -1.00 2.51 5.79
CA LYS A 74 -2.08 3.48 6.04
C LYS A 74 -1.57 4.92 6.08
N LEU A 75 -0.44 5.16 6.75
CA LEU A 75 0.18 6.49 6.76
C LEU A 75 0.58 6.91 5.34
N ASN A 76 1.30 6.03 4.63
CA ASN A 76 1.69 6.29 3.25
C ASN A 76 0.49 6.52 2.33
N TYR A 77 -0.60 5.76 2.51
CA TYR A 77 -1.83 5.92 1.75
C TYR A 77 -2.50 7.27 2.00
N VAL A 78 -2.60 7.71 3.26
CA VAL A 78 -3.18 9.02 3.60
C VAL A 78 -2.32 10.14 3.05
N ASP A 79 -1.00 10.08 3.25
CA ASP A 79 -0.05 11.07 2.73
C ASP A 79 -0.17 11.17 1.21
N GLU A 80 -0.16 10.03 0.53
CA GLU A 80 -0.23 9.98 -0.92
C GLU A 80 -1.61 10.41 -1.44
N LYS A 81 -2.70 10.04 -0.76
CA LYS A 81 -4.06 10.52 -1.08
C LYS A 81 -4.16 12.04 -0.97
N ASN A 82 -3.50 12.64 0.02
CA ASN A 82 -3.48 14.08 0.21
C ASN A 82 -2.68 14.80 -0.88
N LYS A 83 -1.57 14.24 -1.38
CA LYS A 83 -0.83 14.80 -2.53
C LYS A 83 -1.65 14.86 -3.82
N LYS A 84 -2.57 13.91 -4.04
CA LYS A 84 -3.46 13.92 -5.23
C LYS A 84 -4.30 15.22 -5.31
N VAL A 85 -4.57 15.84 -4.15
CA VAL A 85 -5.33 17.10 -4.06
C VAL A 85 -4.51 18.29 -4.58
N GLU A 86 -3.18 18.19 -4.64
CA GLU A 86 -2.29 19.23 -5.15
C GLU A 86 -2.06 19.09 -6.67
N ASP A 87 -1.81 17.88 -7.18
CA ASP A 87 -1.64 17.65 -8.64
C ASP A 87 -2.91 18.00 -9.45
N THR A 88 -4.10 17.73 -8.89
CA THR A 88 -5.38 18.03 -9.58
C THR A 88 -5.68 19.55 -9.63
N LYS A 89 -4.96 20.39 -8.86
CA LYS A 89 -5.12 21.85 -8.91
C LYS A 89 -4.28 22.51 -10.01
N GLU A 90 -3.23 21.84 -10.51
CA GLU A 90 -2.38 22.39 -11.58
C GLU A 90 -2.93 22.10 -12.98
N GLU A 91 -3.55 20.93 -13.22
CA GLU A 91 -4.15 20.61 -14.54
C GLU A 91 -5.38 21.48 -14.92
N LYS A 92 -6.01 22.17 -13.97
CA LYS A 92 -7.15 23.07 -14.27
C LYS A 92 -6.76 24.49 -14.72
N LYS A 93 -5.47 24.87 -14.70
CA LYS A 93 -5.05 26.22 -15.12
C LYS A 93 -4.59 26.35 -16.57
N GLU A 94 -4.38 25.27 -17.31
CA GLU A 94 -3.74 25.35 -18.64
C GLU A 94 -4.68 25.15 -19.85
N ASN A 95 -5.98 24.83 -19.65
CA ASN A 95 -6.92 24.63 -20.77
C ASN A 95 -7.90 25.81 -20.97
N GLY A 96 -7.43 27.04 -20.76
CA GLY A 96 -8.29 28.23 -20.72
C GLY A 96 -7.84 29.44 -21.54
N THR A 97 -7.21 29.26 -22.71
CA THR A 97 -6.95 30.28 -23.77
C THR A 97 -6.20 29.53 -24.88
N ASP A 98 -6.66 29.34 -26.11
CA ASP A 98 -7.02 30.36 -27.08
C ASP A 98 -7.86 29.72 -28.20
N LYS A 99 -9.02 30.29 -28.48
CA LYS A 99 -9.65 30.15 -29.80
C LYS A 99 -10.49 31.40 -30.07
N LYS A 100 -9.84 32.43 -30.59
CA LYS A 100 -10.50 33.44 -31.42
C LYS A 100 -9.55 33.94 -32.50
#